data_AF-A0A7X6VRS1-F1
#
_entry.id   AF-A0A7X6VRS1-F1
#
_cell.length_a   1.000
_cell.length_b   1.000
_cell.length_c   1.000
_cell.angle_alpha   90.00
_cell.angle_beta   90.00
_cell.angle_gamma   90.00
#
_symmetry.space_group_name_H-M   'P 1'
#
loop_
_entity.id
_entity.type
_entity.pdbx_description
1 polymer ?
#
loop_
_entity_poly.entity_id
_entity_poly.type
_entity_poly.pdbx_seq_one_letter_code
_entity_poly.pdbx_strand_id
1 'polypeptide(L)'
;MKKELVLVLDFGGRSNQLVARRVRSLGVYSEMLPYNSSIEKIKAKSPDAIILAGGSLSDGTDNKLKCDPSILELGVPILEIDNPAEHSLDTYKNFLFEIAALKGDWNLSDFIDESIEDIKQKVGNKKVLCALSGGVDSAVAAVLVHKAIGDQLVCVYVDHGLMRKGESEQIIKTFKEQMQMNLVFVQAEDRFLSKLVGVTDPERKRKIIGEEFIRVFEEEKNKLGEIDYLVQGTIYPDIIESGTETTKNIKSHHNVGGLPEDMDFKLIEPLRLLFKDEVRIIGEKLGIPAEIVWRQPFPGPGLGVR
;
A
#
# COMPACT_ATOMS: atom_id res chain seq x y z
N MET A 1 -5.03 4.28 18.33
CA MET A 1 -5.56 3.46 19.46
C MET A 1 -5.32 1.98 19.18
N LYS A 2 -5.35 1.09 20.19
CA LYS A 2 -5.31 -0.36 19.93
C LYS A 2 -6.64 -0.76 19.27
N LYS A 3 -6.60 -1.17 18.00
CA LYS A 3 -7.76 -1.68 17.25
C LYS A 3 -7.96 -3.16 17.56
N GLU A 4 -9.19 -3.64 17.47
CA GLU A 4 -9.49 -5.07 17.51
C GLU A 4 -8.79 -5.77 16.33
N LEU A 5 -7.99 -6.80 16.60
CA LEU A 5 -7.13 -7.45 15.62
C LEU A 5 -7.54 -8.91 15.41
N VAL A 6 -7.90 -9.22 14.16
CA VAL A 6 -7.99 -10.60 13.68
C VAL A 6 -6.71 -10.96 12.94
N LEU A 7 -6.00 -11.97 13.43
CA LEU A 7 -4.82 -12.49 12.74
C LEU A 7 -5.21 -13.59 11.75
N VAL A 8 -4.87 -13.42 10.48
CA VAL A 8 -5.09 -14.41 9.42
C VAL A 8 -3.78 -15.14 9.17
N LEU A 9 -3.71 -16.42 9.57
CA LEU A 9 -2.56 -17.27 9.28
C LEU A 9 -2.72 -17.88 7.88
N ASP A 10 -1.81 -17.53 6.98
CA ASP A 10 -1.85 -17.88 5.57
C ASP A 10 -1.03 -19.15 5.27
N PHE A 11 -1.70 -20.20 4.80
CA PHE A 11 -1.11 -21.48 4.41
C PHE A 11 -0.77 -21.56 2.90
N GLY A 12 -0.68 -20.42 2.21
CA GLY A 12 -0.18 -20.34 0.83
C GLY A 12 -1.25 -20.44 -0.27
N GLY A 13 -2.53 -20.27 0.08
CA GLY A 13 -3.64 -20.26 -0.86
C GLY A 13 -3.71 -18.95 -1.67
N ARG A 14 -3.86 -19.05 -2.99
CA ARG A 14 -3.90 -17.88 -3.91
C ARG A 14 -5.03 -16.88 -3.60
N SER A 15 -6.08 -17.32 -2.91
CA SER A 15 -7.25 -16.51 -2.54
C SER A 15 -7.28 -16.13 -1.06
N ASN A 16 -6.25 -16.44 -0.26
CA ASN A 16 -6.28 -16.26 1.19
C ASN A 16 -6.35 -14.78 1.61
N GLN A 17 -5.88 -13.85 0.77
CA GLN A 17 -6.09 -12.42 0.99
C GLN A 17 -7.59 -12.03 1.03
N LEU A 18 -8.48 -12.83 0.43
CA LEU A 18 -9.93 -12.62 0.51
C LEU A 18 -10.44 -12.75 1.95
N VAL A 19 -9.84 -13.62 2.76
CA VAL A 19 -10.19 -13.77 4.19
C VAL A 19 -9.97 -12.45 4.92
N ALA A 20 -8.76 -11.90 4.82
CA ALA A 20 -8.43 -10.61 5.43
C ALA A 20 -9.35 -9.50 4.93
N ARG A 21 -9.57 -9.40 3.61
CA ARG A 21 -10.46 -8.39 3.02
C ARG A 21 -11.93 -8.52 3.49
N ARG A 22 -12.43 -9.74 3.69
CA ARG A 22 -13.78 -9.97 4.22
C ARG A 22 -13.90 -9.53 5.67
N VAL A 23 -12.90 -9.81 6.49
CA VAL A 23 -12.83 -9.30 7.88
C VAL A 23 -12.83 -7.78 7.89
N ARG A 24 -11.98 -7.12 7.06
CA ARG A 24 -11.99 -5.65 6.90
C ARG A 24 -13.34 -5.11 6.44
N SER A 25 -14.01 -5.78 5.50
CA SER A 25 -15.32 -5.35 4.99
C SER A 25 -16.44 -5.42 6.03
N LEU A 26 -16.25 -6.23 7.08
CA LEU A 26 -17.16 -6.31 8.23
C LEU A 26 -16.80 -5.30 9.32
N GLY A 27 -15.81 -4.44 9.11
CA GLY A 27 -15.44 -3.39 10.05
C GLY A 27 -14.50 -3.85 11.16
N VAL A 28 -13.78 -4.96 10.99
CA VAL A 28 -12.75 -5.42 11.94
C VAL A 28 -11.37 -5.36 11.29
N TYR A 29 -10.35 -4.87 12.00
CA TYR A 29 -8.99 -4.83 11.48
C TYR A 29 -8.38 -6.23 11.43
N SER A 30 -7.59 -6.50 10.39
CA SER A 30 -6.99 -7.81 10.17
C SER A 30 -5.58 -7.73 9.61
N GLU A 31 -4.69 -8.59 10.08
CA GLU A 31 -3.33 -8.75 9.53
C GLU A 31 -3.08 -10.19 9.10
N MET A 32 -2.39 -10.38 7.99
CA MET A 32 -1.92 -11.65 7.49
C MET A 32 -0.50 -11.95 7.97
N LEU A 33 -0.28 -13.18 8.42
CA LEU A 33 1.04 -13.73 8.71
C LEU A 33 1.18 -15.11 8.04
N PRO A 34 2.39 -15.50 7.62
CA PRO A 34 2.64 -16.88 7.22
C PRO A 34 2.26 -17.87 8.33
N TYR A 35 1.68 -19.01 7.97
CA TYR A 35 1.25 -20.05 8.93
C TYR A 35 2.37 -20.55 9.86
N ASN A 36 3.62 -20.49 9.41
CA ASN A 36 4.81 -20.90 10.15
C ASN A 36 5.43 -19.76 10.98
N SER A 37 4.70 -18.65 11.18
CA SER A 37 5.13 -17.58 12.08
C SER A 37 5.25 -18.10 13.51
N SER A 38 6.32 -17.71 14.21
CA SER A 38 6.57 -18.17 15.58
C SER A 38 5.48 -17.70 16.55
N ILE A 39 5.25 -18.49 17.60
CA ILE A 39 4.26 -18.16 18.63
C ILE A 39 4.58 -16.83 19.34
N GLU A 40 5.86 -16.47 19.50
CA GLU A 40 6.25 -15.18 20.07
C GLU A 40 5.81 -14.02 19.19
N LYS A 41 5.94 -14.15 17.87
CA LYS A 41 5.49 -13.14 16.91
C LYS A 41 3.97 -12.98 16.94
N ILE A 42 3.24 -14.10 17.06
CA ILE A 42 1.78 -14.09 17.19
C ILE A 42 1.35 -13.44 18.51
N LYS A 43 1.97 -13.83 19.64
CA LYS A 43 1.71 -13.25 20.97
C LYS A 43 2.00 -11.75 21.01
N ALA A 44 3.09 -11.30 20.39
CA ALA A 44 3.46 -9.89 20.33
C ALA A 44 2.42 -9.02 19.61
N LYS A 45 1.61 -9.60 18.72
CA LYS A 45 0.49 -8.90 18.06
C LYS A 45 -0.74 -8.79 18.96
N SER A 46 -0.85 -9.64 19.99
CA SER A 46 -1.99 -9.68 20.91
C SER A 46 -3.35 -9.69 20.18
N PRO A 47 -3.57 -10.68 19.27
CA PRO A 47 -4.81 -10.75 18.49
C PRO A 47 -6.01 -11.05 19.38
N ASP A 48 -7.18 -10.58 18.97
CA ASP A 48 -8.46 -10.86 19.62
C ASP A 48 -9.13 -12.11 19.05
N ALA A 49 -8.80 -12.48 17.80
CA ALA A 49 -9.18 -13.75 17.19
C ALA A 49 -8.17 -14.16 16.09
N ILE A 50 -8.20 -15.43 15.71
CA ILE A 50 -7.33 -15.99 14.67
C ILE A 50 -8.16 -16.72 13.61
N ILE A 51 -7.80 -16.56 12.33
CA ILE A 51 -8.36 -17.33 11.23
C ILE A 51 -7.23 -18.08 10.51
N LEU A 52 -7.37 -19.39 10.35
CA LEU A 52 -6.46 -20.23 9.56
C LEU A 52 -6.99 -20.29 8.12
N ALA A 53 -6.27 -19.70 7.18
CA ALA A 53 -6.67 -19.63 5.77
C ALA A 53 -5.92 -20.69 4.95
N GLY A 54 -6.65 -21.68 4.42
CA GLY A 54 -6.14 -22.78 3.61
C GLY A 54 -5.45 -23.90 4.40
N GLY A 55 -5.62 -23.95 5.72
CA GLY A 55 -4.96 -24.90 6.62
C GLY A 55 -5.86 -25.38 7.77
N SER A 56 -5.34 -26.28 8.60
CA SER A 56 -6.03 -26.83 9.77
C SER A 56 -5.04 -27.07 10.92
N LEU A 57 -5.55 -27.15 12.15
CA LEU A 57 -4.84 -27.58 13.36
C LEU A 57 -4.82 -29.10 13.55
N SER A 58 -5.68 -29.84 12.85
CA SER A 58 -5.92 -31.27 13.15
C SER A 58 -4.98 -32.25 12.43
N ASP A 59 -4.61 -33.32 13.15
CA ASP A 59 -3.90 -34.50 12.62
C ASP A 59 -4.83 -35.38 11.77
N GLY A 60 -5.16 -34.89 10.57
CA GLY A 60 -5.78 -35.68 9.51
C GLY A 60 -4.73 -36.09 8.49
N THR A 61 -4.75 -37.35 8.06
CA THR A 61 -3.89 -37.90 7.00
C THR A 61 -4.04 -37.09 5.72
N ASP A 62 -3.18 -36.10 5.51
CA ASP A 62 -2.72 -35.62 4.23
C ASP A 62 -1.71 -34.50 4.47
N ASN A 63 -0.87 -34.27 3.47
CA ASN A 63 0.31 -33.40 3.44
C ASN A 63 0.02 -31.89 3.64
N LYS A 64 -0.93 -31.52 4.51
CA LYS A 64 -1.34 -30.15 4.82
C LYS A 64 -0.30 -29.49 5.73
N LEU A 65 0.08 -28.27 5.37
CA LEU A 65 0.97 -27.41 6.14
C LEU A 65 0.37 -27.19 7.55
N LYS A 66 1.22 -27.18 8.59
CA LYS A 66 0.82 -27.14 10.02
C LYS A 66 1.28 -25.85 10.69
N CYS A 67 0.41 -25.21 11.47
CA CYS A 67 0.79 -24.11 12.35
C CYS A 67 1.17 -24.62 13.75
N ASP A 68 1.85 -23.78 14.54
CA ASP A 68 2.25 -24.11 15.92
C ASP A 68 1.01 -24.38 16.80
N PRO A 69 0.82 -25.60 17.34
CA PRO A 69 -0.35 -25.93 18.17
C PRO A 69 -0.49 -25.05 19.42
N SER A 70 0.61 -24.41 19.87
CA SER A 70 0.62 -23.49 21.00
C SER A 70 -0.26 -22.26 20.79
N ILE A 71 -0.74 -21.99 19.56
CA ILE A 71 -1.76 -20.95 19.33
C ILE A 71 -3.07 -21.23 20.10
N LEU A 72 -3.38 -22.50 20.39
CA LEU A 72 -4.55 -22.90 21.19
C LEU A 72 -4.44 -22.38 22.64
N GLU A 73 -3.23 -22.23 23.15
CA GLU A 73 -2.97 -21.73 24.50
C GLU A 73 -3.19 -20.22 24.65
N LEU A 74 -3.42 -19.50 23.55
CA LEU A 74 -3.71 -18.06 23.57
C LEU A 74 -5.10 -17.75 24.15
N GLY A 75 -6.01 -18.73 24.17
CA GLY A 75 -7.36 -18.56 24.68
C GLY A 75 -8.24 -17.63 23.84
N VAL A 76 -7.86 -17.37 22.59
CA VAL A 76 -8.63 -16.56 21.64
C VAL A 76 -9.41 -17.45 20.67
N PRO A 77 -10.57 -17.04 20.18
CA PRO A 77 -11.33 -17.81 19.19
C PRO A 77 -10.54 -18.04 17.91
N ILE A 78 -10.64 -19.26 17.38
CA ILE A 78 -9.98 -19.68 16.14
C ILE A 78 -11.02 -20.20 15.15
N LEU A 79 -10.94 -19.74 13.90
CA LEU A 79 -11.74 -20.22 12.78
C LEU A 79 -10.84 -20.87 11.72
N GLU A 80 -11.21 -22.04 11.23
CA GLU A 80 -10.55 -22.66 10.07
C GLU A 80 -11.36 -22.38 8.81
N ILE A 81 -10.71 -21.84 7.78
CA ILE A 81 -11.29 -21.60 6.45
C ILE A 81 -10.40 -22.32 5.43
N ASP A 82 -10.90 -23.41 4.87
CA ASP A 82 -10.22 -24.21 3.86
C ASP A 82 -10.23 -23.52 2.47
N ASN A 83 -11.39 -23.15 1.98
CA ASN A 83 -11.55 -22.42 0.72
C ASN A 83 -12.38 -21.16 0.93
N PRO A 84 -11.77 -19.95 0.94
CA PRO A 84 -12.49 -18.70 1.13
C PRO A 84 -13.69 -18.55 0.17
N ALA A 85 -13.62 -19.04 -1.06
CA ALA A 85 -14.72 -18.90 -2.02
C ALA A 85 -16.01 -19.65 -1.62
N GLU A 86 -15.90 -20.70 -0.82
CA GLU A 86 -17.03 -21.56 -0.42
C GLU A 86 -17.76 -21.06 0.84
N HIS A 87 -17.11 -20.20 1.63
CA HIS A 87 -17.70 -19.62 2.84
C HIS A 87 -18.39 -18.29 2.52
N SER A 88 -19.61 -18.11 3.04
CA SER A 88 -20.39 -16.88 2.92
C SER A 88 -19.85 -15.80 3.88
N LEU A 89 -20.23 -14.53 3.66
CA LEU A 89 -19.92 -13.46 4.59
C LEU A 89 -20.56 -13.68 5.98
N ASP A 90 -21.69 -14.39 6.06
CA ASP A 90 -22.36 -14.69 7.32
C ASP A 90 -21.50 -15.59 8.22
N THR A 91 -20.70 -16.50 7.65
CA THR A 91 -19.74 -17.31 8.41
C THR A 91 -18.75 -16.41 9.16
N TYR A 92 -18.18 -15.43 8.47
CA TYR A 92 -17.26 -14.47 9.09
C TYR A 92 -17.97 -13.60 10.10
N LYS A 93 -19.17 -13.11 9.77
CA LYS A 93 -19.96 -12.27 10.67
C LYS A 93 -20.26 -12.98 11.99
N ASN A 94 -20.75 -14.22 11.94
CA ASN A 94 -21.05 -15.01 13.12
C ASN A 94 -19.78 -15.26 13.95
N PHE A 95 -18.67 -15.61 13.31
CA PHE A 95 -17.41 -15.80 14.02
C PHE A 95 -16.92 -14.52 14.71
N LEU A 96 -16.90 -13.39 14.00
CA LEU A 96 -16.36 -12.14 14.51
C LEU A 96 -17.21 -11.56 15.64
N PHE A 97 -18.53 -11.56 15.50
CA PHE A 97 -19.42 -10.84 16.43
C PHE A 97 -20.07 -11.73 17.48
N GLU A 98 -20.45 -12.96 17.14
CA GLU A 98 -21.14 -13.85 18.08
C GLU A 98 -20.15 -14.72 18.88
N ILE A 99 -19.06 -15.18 18.24
CA ILE A 99 -18.07 -16.06 18.88
C ILE A 99 -16.94 -15.22 19.50
N ALA A 100 -16.34 -14.33 18.71
CA ALA A 100 -15.23 -13.49 19.17
C ALA A 100 -15.65 -12.21 19.88
N ALA A 101 -16.95 -11.89 19.89
CA ALA A 101 -17.51 -10.74 20.61
C ALA A 101 -16.81 -9.40 20.27
N LEU A 102 -16.31 -9.28 19.04
CA LEU A 102 -15.68 -8.05 18.54
C LEU A 102 -16.75 -6.98 18.31
N LYS A 103 -16.36 -5.71 18.33
CA LYS A 103 -17.25 -4.56 18.15
C LYS A 103 -17.24 -4.02 16.73
N GLY A 104 -16.16 -4.25 15.98
CA GLY A 104 -16.00 -3.72 14.64
C GLY A 104 -15.59 -2.24 14.66
N ASP A 105 -14.41 -1.95 15.20
CA ASP A 105 -13.85 -0.60 15.36
C ASP A 105 -12.99 -0.12 14.17
N TRP A 106 -12.99 -0.86 13.06
CA TRP A 106 -12.30 -0.49 11.84
C TRP A 106 -13.20 0.32 10.92
N ASN A 107 -13.05 1.64 10.99
CA ASN A 107 -13.74 2.60 10.14
C ASN A 107 -12.73 3.45 9.33
N LEU A 108 -12.95 3.54 8.02
CA LEU A 108 -12.04 4.27 7.13
C LEU A 108 -12.07 5.80 7.33
N SER A 109 -13.17 6.37 7.81
CA SER A 109 -13.21 7.79 8.17
C SER A 109 -12.34 8.06 9.40
N ASP A 110 -12.50 7.25 10.45
CA ASP A 110 -11.65 7.36 11.66
C ASP A 110 -10.17 7.12 11.31
N PHE A 111 -9.88 6.18 10.41
CA PHE A 111 -8.53 5.95 9.90
C PHE A 111 -7.93 7.19 9.22
N ILE A 112 -8.71 7.92 8.42
CA ILE A 112 -8.26 9.17 7.79
C ILE A 112 -7.90 10.19 8.87
N ASP A 113 -8.77 10.40 9.85
CA ASP A 113 -8.58 11.39 10.90
C ASP A 113 -7.38 11.04 11.80
N GLU A 114 -7.26 9.77 12.21
CA GLU A 114 -6.10 9.25 12.96
C GLU A 114 -4.80 9.42 12.15
N SER A 115 -4.82 9.07 10.86
CA SER A 115 -3.64 9.22 9.98
C SER A 115 -3.21 10.67 9.83
N ILE A 116 -4.17 11.60 9.68
CA ILE A 116 -3.89 13.04 9.58
C ILE A 116 -3.18 13.53 10.84
N GLU A 117 -3.66 13.13 12.02
CA GLU A 117 -3.07 13.53 13.29
C GLU A 117 -1.68 12.93 13.49
N ASP A 118 -1.51 11.63 13.19
CA ASP A 118 -0.21 10.94 13.26
C ASP A 118 0.82 11.58 12.33
N ILE A 119 0.43 11.95 11.10
CA ILE A 119 1.31 12.63 10.13
C ILE A 119 1.70 14.01 10.66
N LYS A 120 0.76 14.80 11.17
CA LYS A 120 1.04 16.12 11.76
C LYS A 120 2.06 16.03 12.88
N GLN A 121 1.85 15.10 13.82
CA GLN A 121 2.75 14.90 14.96
C GLN A 121 4.14 14.43 14.51
N LYS A 122 4.21 13.50 13.56
CA LYS A 122 5.48 12.95 13.05
C LYS A 122 6.29 13.97 12.25
N VAL A 123 5.63 14.76 11.40
CA VAL A 123 6.28 15.73 10.51
C VAL A 123 6.66 17.00 11.27
N GLY A 124 5.79 17.48 12.17
CA GLY A 124 5.96 18.79 12.80
C GLY A 124 6.06 19.88 11.73
N ASN A 125 7.09 20.71 11.78
CA ASN A 125 7.30 21.84 10.85
C ASN A 125 8.22 21.51 9.66
N LYS A 126 8.54 20.24 9.44
CA LYS A 126 9.50 19.81 8.42
C LYS A 126 8.85 19.74 7.04
N LYS A 127 9.69 19.83 5.99
CA LYS A 127 9.23 19.66 4.61
C LYS A 127 9.13 18.19 4.23
N VAL A 128 8.17 17.89 3.39
CA VAL A 128 7.87 16.53 2.93
C VAL A 128 7.81 16.51 1.41
N LEU A 129 8.43 15.51 0.81
CA LEU A 129 8.44 15.30 -0.64
C LEU A 129 7.57 14.11 -1.01
N CYS A 130 6.87 14.20 -2.14
CA CYS A 130 6.13 13.09 -2.70
C CYS A 130 6.37 13.01 -4.20
N ALA A 131 6.76 11.82 -4.69
CA ALA A 131 6.76 11.50 -6.10
C ALA A 131 5.35 11.10 -6.53
N LEU A 132 4.67 11.97 -7.29
CA LEU A 132 3.34 11.70 -7.81
C LEU A 132 3.47 10.98 -9.15
N SER A 133 3.06 9.71 -9.23
CA SER A 133 3.17 8.90 -10.46
C SER A 133 1.88 8.91 -11.30
N GLY A 134 0.81 9.53 -10.79
CA GLY A 134 -0.54 9.43 -11.34
C GLY A 134 -1.26 8.12 -10.97
N GLY A 135 -0.57 7.13 -10.38
CA GLY A 135 -1.21 5.96 -9.81
C GLY A 135 -2.12 6.32 -8.63
N VAL A 136 -3.22 5.57 -8.44
CA VAL A 136 -4.18 5.83 -7.36
C VAL A 136 -3.54 5.85 -5.98
N ASP A 137 -2.57 4.97 -5.69
CA ASP A 137 -1.95 4.91 -4.35
C ASP A 137 -1.13 6.16 -4.06
N SER A 138 -0.31 6.60 -5.02
CA SER A 138 0.47 7.84 -4.90
C SER A 138 -0.43 9.06 -4.74
N ALA A 139 -1.55 9.10 -5.47
CA ALA A 139 -2.52 10.19 -5.39
C ALA A 139 -3.22 10.24 -4.03
N VAL A 140 -3.71 9.10 -3.53
CA VAL A 140 -4.39 9.04 -2.23
C VAL A 140 -3.40 9.37 -1.11
N ALA A 141 -2.17 8.85 -1.15
CA ALA A 141 -1.14 9.16 -0.17
C ALA A 141 -0.79 10.65 -0.17
N ALA A 142 -0.61 11.26 -1.36
CA ALA A 142 -0.30 12.67 -1.49
C ALA A 142 -1.43 13.56 -0.94
N VAL A 143 -2.69 13.27 -1.28
CA VAL A 143 -3.83 14.05 -0.79
C VAL A 143 -4.03 13.89 0.72
N LEU A 144 -3.85 12.68 1.25
CA LEU A 144 -3.94 12.43 2.69
C LEU A 144 -2.87 13.21 3.47
N VAL A 145 -1.63 13.20 3.00
CA VAL A 145 -0.53 13.98 3.59
C VAL A 145 -0.78 15.48 3.41
N HIS A 146 -1.27 15.93 2.25
CA HIS A 146 -1.61 17.33 2.05
C HIS A 146 -2.70 17.82 3.02
N LYS A 147 -3.74 17.02 3.28
CA LYS A 147 -4.73 17.36 4.31
C LYS A 147 -4.13 17.47 5.70
N ALA A 148 -3.05 16.74 5.97
CA ALA A 148 -2.36 16.79 7.25
C ALA A 148 -1.48 18.04 7.41
N ILE A 149 -0.65 18.35 6.41
CA ILE A 149 0.45 19.33 6.57
C ILE A 149 0.42 20.47 5.54
N GLY A 150 -0.60 20.54 4.68
CA GLY A 150 -0.79 21.61 3.70
C GLY A 150 0.41 21.81 2.78
N ASP A 151 0.91 23.04 2.75
CA ASP A 151 2.01 23.49 1.87
C ASP A 151 3.39 22.94 2.26
N GLN A 152 3.53 22.28 3.41
CA GLN A 152 4.75 21.57 3.78
C GLN A 152 5.03 20.37 2.85
N LEU A 153 3.97 19.83 2.23
CA LEU A 153 4.10 18.80 1.22
C LEU A 153 4.42 19.44 -0.13
N VAL A 154 5.51 18.99 -0.76
CA VAL A 154 5.82 19.26 -2.17
C VAL A 154 5.64 17.98 -2.96
N CYS A 155 4.76 18.01 -3.96
CA CYS A 155 4.59 16.92 -4.90
C CYS A 155 5.40 17.21 -6.18
N VAL A 156 6.16 16.23 -6.65
CA VAL A 156 6.84 16.28 -7.94
C VAL A 156 6.16 15.29 -8.87
N TYR A 157 5.63 15.78 -9.99
CA TYR A 157 5.11 14.95 -11.08
C TYR A 157 6.01 15.11 -12.29
N VAL A 158 6.57 13.99 -12.76
CA VAL A 158 7.44 13.95 -13.93
C VAL A 158 6.67 13.39 -15.11
N ASP A 159 6.40 14.23 -16.10
CA ASP A 159 5.89 13.79 -17.39
C ASP A 159 7.04 13.32 -18.27
N HIS A 160 7.24 12.02 -18.33
CA HIS A 160 8.26 11.38 -19.16
C HIS A 160 7.80 11.14 -20.61
N GLY A 161 6.64 11.66 -21.03
CA GLY A 161 6.15 11.56 -22.41
C GLY A 161 5.64 10.18 -22.82
N LEU A 162 5.51 9.24 -21.88
CA LEU A 162 4.97 7.89 -22.13
C LEU A 162 3.62 7.69 -21.42
N MET A 163 2.93 8.78 -21.11
CA MET A 163 1.63 8.79 -20.43
C MET A 163 0.49 8.60 -21.43
N ARG A 164 -0.73 8.34 -20.94
CA ARG A 164 -1.91 8.34 -21.81
C ARG A 164 -2.26 9.76 -22.25
N LYS A 165 -2.91 9.87 -23.40
CA LYS A 165 -3.41 11.16 -23.91
C LYS A 165 -4.30 11.86 -22.87
N GLY A 166 -3.98 13.11 -22.52
CA GLY A 166 -4.76 13.92 -21.58
C GLY A 166 -4.51 13.61 -20.09
N GLU A 167 -3.65 12.64 -19.77
CA GLU A 167 -3.44 12.18 -18.40
C GLU A 167 -2.70 13.22 -17.55
N SER A 168 -1.62 13.78 -18.06
CA SER A 168 -0.83 14.79 -17.35
C SER A 168 -1.65 16.06 -17.13
N GLU A 169 -2.41 16.51 -18.12
CA GLU A 169 -3.29 17.68 -18.00
C GLU A 169 -4.39 17.46 -16.95
N GLN A 170 -4.98 16.26 -16.90
CA GLN A 170 -5.98 15.90 -15.89
C GLN A 170 -5.37 15.90 -14.47
N ILE A 171 -4.15 15.40 -14.31
CA ILE A 171 -3.43 15.39 -13.04
C ILE A 171 -3.13 16.81 -12.58
N ILE A 172 -2.58 17.67 -13.45
CA ILE A 172 -2.30 19.08 -13.12
C ILE A 172 -3.58 19.78 -12.69
N LYS A 173 -4.65 19.68 -13.50
CA LYS A 173 -5.94 20.30 -13.20
C LYS A 173 -6.49 19.86 -11.84
N THR A 174 -6.43 18.57 -11.54
CA THR A 174 -6.99 18.04 -10.29
C THR A 174 -6.16 18.48 -9.09
N PHE A 175 -4.87 18.17 -9.07
CA PHE A 175 -4.07 18.35 -7.85
C PHE A 175 -3.61 19.79 -7.66
N LYS A 176 -3.29 20.52 -8.73
CA LYS A 176 -2.82 21.91 -8.64
C LYS A 176 -3.97 22.91 -8.61
N GLU A 177 -4.93 22.81 -9.51
CA GLU A 177 -5.99 23.84 -9.65
C GLU A 177 -7.15 23.60 -8.68
N GLN A 178 -7.67 22.38 -8.61
CA GLN A 178 -8.85 22.07 -7.79
C GLN A 178 -8.49 21.82 -6.32
N MET A 179 -7.43 21.07 -6.05
CA MET A 179 -7.00 20.75 -4.69
C MET A 179 -5.94 21.69 -4.12
N GLN A 180 -5.43 22.64 -4.94
CA GLN A 180 -4.47 23.66 -4.51
C GLN A 180 -3.19 23.09 -3.86
N MET A 181 -2.77 21.89 -4.28
CA MET A 181 -1.54 21.28 -3.79
C MET A 181 -0.31 21.93 -4.39
N ASN A 182 0.76 22.00 -3.61
CA ASN A 182 2.07 22.43 -4.08
C ASN A 182 2.68 21.36 -5.01
N LEU A 183 2.34 21.47 -6.31
CA LEU A 183 2.74 20.55 -7.36
C LEU A 183 3.78 21.17 -8.30
N VAL A 184 4.98 20.59 -8.28
CA VAL A 184 6.05 20.82 -9.26
C VAL A 184 5.80 19.87 -10.44
N PHE A 185 5.48 20.46 -11.58
CA PHE A 185 5.32 19.73 -12.85
C PHE A 185 6.61 19.80 -13.64
N VAL A 186 7.16 18.65 -14.02
CA VAL A 186 8.39 18.54 -14.81
C VAL A 186 8.06 17.91 -16.16
N GLN A 187 8.20 18.69 -17.23
CA GLN A 187 8.10 18.17 -18.59
C GLN A 187 9.47 17.61 -19.01
N ALA A 188 9.56 16.29 -19.16
CA ALA A 188 10.81 15.58 -19.45
C ALA A 188 10.72 14.67 -20.69
N GLU A 189 9.68 14.80 -21.51
CA GLU A 189 9.45 13.96 -22.70
C GLU A 189 10.72 13.80 -23.57
N ASP A 190 11.30 14.88 -24.08
CA ASP A 190 12.49 14.81 -24.94
C ASP A 190 13.68 14.10 -24.29
N ARG A 191 13.82 14.29 -22.97
CA ARG A 191 14.90 13.70 -22.16
C ARG A 191 14.75 12.18 -22.06
N PHE A 192 13.54 11.68 -21.88
CA PHE A 192 13.28 10.24 -21.84
C PHE A 192 13.30 9.62 -23.24
N LEU A 193 12.65 10.25 -24.22
CA LEU A 193 12.56 9.73 -25.58
C LEU A 193 13.94 9.62 -26.24
N SER A 194 14.82 10.61 -26.06
CA SER A 194 16.19 10.57 -26.60
C SER A 194 17.01 9.39 -26.08
N LYS A 195 16.82 8.99 -24.82
CA LYS A 195 17.50 7.81 -24.22
C LYS A 195 16.92 6.47 -24.64
N LEU A 196 15.70 6.47 -25.16
CA LEU A 196 15.02 5.26 -25.63
C LEU A 196 15.26 4.99 -27.13
N VAL A 197 15.87 5.92 -27.86
CA VAL A 197 16.22 5.75 -29.28
C VAL A 197 17.07 4.49 -29.47
N GLY A 198 16.60 3.59 -30.32
CA GLY A 198 17.30 2.34 -30.66
C GLY A 198 17.25 1.26 -29.58
N VAL A 199 16.58 1.49 -28.44
CA VAL A 199 16.43 0.49 -27.38
C VAL A 199 15.23 -0.41 -27.68
N THR A 200 15.49 -1.68 -27.97
CA THR A 200 14.44 -2.68 -28.27
C THR A 200 14.13 -3.58 -27.08
N ASP A 201 15.13 -3.89 -26.26
CA ASP A 201 14.97 -4.78 -25.10
C ASP A 201 14.06 -4.16 -24.01
N PRO A 202 12.96 -4.82 -23.62
CA PRO A 202 11.98 -4.25 -22.70
C PRO A 202 12.53 -4.04 -21.29
N GLU A 203 13.39 -4.93 -20.79
CA GLU A 203 13.99 -4.80 -19.45
C GLU A 203 14.98 -3.63 -19.42
N ARG A 204 15.75 -3.44 -20.49
CA ARG A 204 16.61 -2.27 -20.67
C ARG A 204 15.79 -0.97 -20.73
N LYS A 205 14.65 -0.94 -21.43
CA LYS A 205 13.75 0.23 -21.40
C LYS A 205 13.29 0.54 -19.98
N ARG A 206 12.85 -0.46 -19.21
CA ARG A 206 12.44 -0.29 -17.81
C ARG A 206 13.54 0.34 -16.97
N LYS A 207 14.77 -0.17 -17.08
CA LYS A 207 15.93 0.35 -16.35
C LYS A 207 16.23 1.80 -16.73
N ILE A 208 16.30 2.12 -18.03
CA ILE A 208 16.55 3.48 -18.51
C ILE A 208 15.49 4.46 -18.00
N ILE A 209 14.21 4.10 -18.08
CA ILE A 209 13.11 4.96 -17.61
C ILE A 209 13.19 5.15 -16.09
N GLY A 210 13.44 4.07 -15.33
CA GLY A 210 13.60 4.16 -13.88
C GLY A 210 14.77 5.04 -13.46
N GLU A 211 15.95 4.80 -14.03
CA GLU A 211 17.16 5.59 -13.77
C GLU A 211 16.96 7.07 -14.12
N GLU A 212 16.31 7.37 -15.24
CA GLU A 212 16.10 8.76 -15.64
C GLU A 212 15.07 9.47 -14.76
N PHE A 213 14.04 8.75 -14.32
CA PHE A 213 13.07 9.28 -13.36
C PHE A 213 13.74 9.69 -12.04
N ILE A 214 14.62 8.84 -11.50
CA ILE A 214 15.37 9.14 -10.27
C ILE A 214 16.21 10.41 -10.45
N ARG A 215 16.93 10.55 -11.58
CA ARG A 215 17.77 11.72 -11.86
C ARG A 215 16.96 13.01 -11.96
N VAL A 216 15.82 12.98 -12.64
CA VAL A 216 14.92 14.15 -12.72
C VAL A 216 14.38 14.50 -11.34
N PHE A 217 13.97 13.50 -10.56
CA PHE A 217 13.46 13.70 -9.21
C PHE A 217 14.52 14.30 -8.27
N GLU A 218 15.78 13.86 -8.39
CA GLU A 218 16.94 14.44 -7.70
C GLU A 218 17.18 15.91 -8.03
N GLU A 219 17.16 16.24 -9.32
CA GLU A 219 17.34 17.60 -9.79
C GLU A 219 16.27 18.53 -9.22
N GLU A 220 15.01 18.08 -9.14
CA GLU A 220 13.95 18.85 -8.50
C GLU A 220 14.10 18.92 -6.98
N LYS A 221 14.45 17.83 -6.31
CA LYS A 221 14.74 17.82 -4.86
C LYS A 221 15.80 18.86 -4.51
N ASN A 222 16.90 18.91 -5.25
CA ASN A 222 18.02 19.84 -4.99
C ASN A 222 17.61 21.31 -5.10
N LYS A 223 16.54 21.63 -5.83
CA LYS A 223 15.98 23.00 -5.92
C LYS A 223 15.10 23.36 -4.71
N LEU A 224 14.55 22.37 -4.01
CA LEU A 224 13.55 22.54 -2.95
C LEU A 224 14.15 22.77 -1.55
N GLY A 225 15.47 22.63 -1.44
CA GLY A 225 16.23 22.79 -0.20
C GLY A 225 16.21 21.54 0.68
N GLU A 226 16.27 21.74 1.99
CA GLU A 226 16.24 20.65 2.96
C GLU A 226 14.86 19.99 3.04
N ILE A 227 14.84 18.66 2.94
CA ILE A 227 13.64 17.82 2.97
C ILE A 227 13.95 16.61 3.86
N ASP A 228 13.16 16.41 4.90
CA ASP A 228 13.37 15.34 5.88
C ASP A 228 12.62 14.05 5.54
N TYR A 229 11.47 14.18 4.86
CA TYR A 229 10.54 13.07 4.68
C TYR A 229 10.19 12.82 3.21
N LEU A 230 10.00 11.54 2.89
CA LEU A 230 9.49 11.08 1.60
C LEU A 230 8.19 10.30 1.79
N VAL A 231 7.15 10.69 1.06
CA VAL A 231 5.87 9.96 1.02
C VAL A 231 5.94 8.84 0.00
N GLN A 232 5.50 7.65 0.41
CA GLN A 232 5.30 6.51 -0.48
C GLN A 232 3.87 5.98 -0.35
N GLY A 233 3.28 5.63 -1.49
CA GLY A 233 1.95 5.01 -1.56
C GLY A 233 1.97 3.51 -1.30
N THR A 234 2.89 3.01 -0.46
CA THR A 234 2.98 1.57 -0.13
C THR A 234 1.69 1.09 0.51
N ILE A 235 1.12 0.01 -0.02
CA ILE A 235 -0.13 -0.59 0.49
C ILE A 235 0.14 -1.94 1.15
N TYR A 236 -0.85 -2.44 1.88
CA TYR A 236 -0.70 -3.67 2.66
C TYR A 236 -0.28 -4.90 1.83
N PRO A 237 -0.81 -5.14 0.61
CA PRO A 237 -0.32 -6.20 -0.28
C PRO A 237 1.19 -6.15 -0.58
N ASP A 238 1.78 -4.96 -0.74
CA ASP A 238 3.21 -4.83 -1.04
C ASP A 238 4.09 -5.34 0.12
N ILE A 239 3.60 -5.18 1.34
CA ILE A 239 4.28 -5.62 2.57
C ILE A 239 4.20 -7.15 2.72
N ILE A 240 3.06 -7.73 2.37
CA ILE A 240 2.90 -9.20 2.39
C ILE A 240 3.83 -9.83 1.36
N GLU A 241 3.84 -9.31 0.13
CA GLU A 241 4.69 -9.83 -0.95
C GLU A 241 6.17 -9.76 -0.57
N SER A 242 6.64 -8.63 -0.05
CA SER A 242 8.05 -8.45 0.39
C SER A 242 8.42 -9.27 1.63
N GLY A 243 7.45 -9.67 2.46
CA GLY A 243 7.66 -10.48 3.66
C GLY A 243 7.74 -12.00 3.43
N THR A 244 7.41 -12.50 2.23
CA THR A 244 7.48 -13.94 1.92
C THR A 244 8.91 -14.36 1.56
N GLU A 245 9.48 -15.34 2.26
CA GLU A 245 10.88 -15.78 2.07
C GLU A 245 11.18 -16.27 0.64
N THR A 246 10.16 -16.68 -0.11
CA THR A 246 10.25 -17.16 -1.50
C THR A 246 10.50 -16.07 -2.54
N THR A 247 10.42 -14.79 -2.17
CA THR A 247 10.66 -13.63 -3.06
C THR A 247 11.86 -12.79 -2.64
N LYS A 248 12.77 -13.31 -1.81
CA LYS A 248 14.06 -12.64 -1.52
C LYS A 248 14.90 -12.32 -2.78
N ASN A 249 14.63 -12.97 -3.92
CA ASN A 249 15.37 -12.75 -5.17
C ASN A 249 14.60 -12.00 -6.27
N ILE A 250 13.37 -11.54 -6.02
CA ILE A 250 12.59 -10.77 -7.00
C ILE A 250 11.94 -9.58 -6.29
N LYS A 251 12.55 -8.41 -6.51
CA LYS A 251 12.16 -7.04 -6.10
C LYS A 251 12.74 -6.54 -4.77
N SER A 252 14.04 -6.28 -4.79
CA SER A 252 14.78 -5.44 -3.86
C SER A 252 14.54 -3.93 -4.02
N HIS A 253 13.38 -3.48 -4.52
CA HIS A 253 13.15 -2.05 -4.80
C HIS A 253 11.70 -1.67 -4.49
N HIS A 254 11.50 -1.07 -3.31
CA HIS A 254 10.23 -0.47 -2.89
C HIS A 254 9.80 0.68 -3.82
N ASN A 255 8.53 1.06 -3.69
CA ASN A 255 7.69 1.93 -4.53
C ASN A 255 8.15 3.40 -4.74
N VAL A 256 9.46 3.65 -4.76
CA VAL A 256 10.14 4.57 -5.69
C VAL A 256 11.44 3.84 -6.02
N GLY A 257 11.49 3.13 -7.15
CA GLY A 257 12.64 2.30 -7.48
C GLY A 257 13.92 3.12 -7.47
N GLY A 258 14.95 2.64 -6.78
CA GLY A 258 16.34 3.06 -6.98
C GLY A 258 16.74 4.45 -6.45
N LEU A 259 16.10 5.00 -5.42
CA LEU A 259 16.69 6.14 -4.73
C LEU A 259 18.12 5.79 -4.29
N PRO A 260 19.12 6.64 -4.59
CA PRO A 260 20.50 6.41 -4.19
C PRO A 260 20.66 6.17 -2.68
N GLU A 261 21.65 5.36 -2.31
CA GLU A 261 21.92 5.00 -0.91
C GLU A 261 22.30 6.21 -0.03
N ASP A 262 22.69 7.32 -0.63
CA ASP A 262 23.05 8.59 0.04
C ASP A 262 21.85 9.52 0.30
N MET A 263 20.63 9.11 -0.04
CA MET A 263 19.42 9.87 0.31
C MET A 263 18.88 9.53 1.70
N ASP A 264 19.27 10.34 2.69
CA ASP A 264 18.72 10.29 4.04
C ASP A 264 17.29 10.86 4.12
N PHE A 265 16.29 10.06 3.76
CA PHE A 265 14.88 10.36 3.99
C PHE A 265 14.25 9.48 5.07
N LYS A 266 13.37 10.09 5.87
CA LYS A 266 12.42 9.35 6.70
C LYS A 266 11.16 9.04 5.89
N LEU A 267 10.72 7.79 5.88
CA LEU A 267 9.55 7.39 5.10
C LEU A 267 8.23 7.73 5.81
N ILE A 268 7.25 8.17 5.02
CA ILE A 268 5.84 8.31 5.39
C ILE A 268 5.03 7.41 4.46
N GLU A 269 4.51 6.31 5.01
CA GLU A 269 3.74 5.31 4.26
C GLU A 269 2.32 5.24 4.83
N PRO A 270 1.45 6.22 4.53
CA PRO A 270 0.18 6.35 5.24
C PRO A 270 -0.84 5.28 4.84
N LEU A 271 -0.62 4.59 3.72
CA LEU A 271 -1.52 3.56 3.18
C LEU A 271 -1.10 2.13 3.56
N ARG A 272 -0.03 1.98 4.36
CA ARG A 272 0.62 0.69 4.63
C ARG A 272 -0.29 -0.37 5.27
N LEU A 273 -1.39 0.04 5.89
CA LEU A 273 -2.34 -0.85 6.57
C LEU A 273 -3.58 -1.20 5.73
N LEU A 274 -3.65 -0.67 4.50
CA LEU A 274 -4.84 -0.69 3.66
C LEU A 274 -4.69 -1.63 2.46
N PHE A 275 -5.79 -2.27 2.09
CA PHE A 275 -5.94 -2.91 0.80
C PHE A 275 -6.30 -1.90 -0.30
N LYS A 276 -6.12 -2.31 -1.55
CA LYS A 276 -6.33 -1.46 -2.74
C LYS A 276 -7.76 -0.91 -2.86
N ASP A 277 -8.75 -1.69 -2.46
CA ASP A 277 -10.16 -1.28 -2.40
C ASP A 277 -10.41 -0.23 -1.32
N GLU A 278 -9.83 -0.39 -0.13
CA GLU A 278 -9.89 0.61 0.95
C GLU A 278 -9.22 1.93 0.53
N VAL A 279 -8.07 1.87 -0.15
CA VAL A 279 -7.38 3.05 -0.71
C VAL A 279 -8.29 3.81 -1.68
N ARG A 280 -9.05 3.11 -2.52
CA ARG A 280 -10.00 3.75 -3.44
C ARG A 280 -11.13 4.46 -2.69
N ILE A 281 -11.74 3.78 -1.72
CA ILE A 281 -12.81 4.36 -0.90
C ILE A 281 -12.30 5.60 -0.15
N ILE A 282 -11.08 5.55 0.38
CA ILE A 282 -10.43 6.70 1.01
C ILE A 282 -10.20 7.81 -0.01
N GLY A 283 -9.75 7.50 -1.22
CA GLY A 283 -9.58 8.49 -2.30
C GLY A 283 -10.86 9.28 -2.59
N GLU A 284 -12.00 8.59 -2.66
CA GLU A 284 -13.31 9.27 -2.82
C GLU A 284 -13.66 10.14 -1.62
N LYS A 285 -13.49 9.62 -0.39
CA LYS A 285 -13.73 10.38 0.85
C LYS A 285 -12.83 11.62 0.97
N LEU A 286 -11.62 11.56 0.40
CA LEU A 286 -10.69 12.70 0.36
C LEU A 286 -11.06 13.73 -0.71
N GLY A 287 -12.03 13.44 -1.59
CA GLY A 287 -12.50 14.33 -2.65
C GLY A 287 -11.78 14.14 -3.99
N ILE A 288 -11.06 13.04 -4.18
CA ILE A 288 -10.39 12.74 -5.46
C ILE A 288 -11.45 12.30 -6.48
N PRO A 289 -11.45 12.87 -7.71
CA PRO A 289 -12.38 12.47 -8.75
C PRO A 289 -12.37 10.97 -9.02
N ALA A 290 -13.56 10.37 -9.16
CA ALA A 290 -13.73 8.94 -9.42
C ALA A 290 -12.95 8.46 -10.66
N GLU A 291 -12.79 9.33 -11.66
CA GLU A 291 -12.02 9.09 -12.88
C GLU A 291 -10.53 8.76 -12.60
N ILE A 292 -9.96 9.31 -11.53
CA ILE A 292 -8.59 9.05 -11.09
C ILE A 292 -8.55 7.84 -10.16
N VAL A 293 -9.50 7.77 -9.21
CA VAL A 293 -9.56 6.70 -8.19
C VAL A 293 -9.80 5.32 -8.80
N TRP A 294 -10.77 5.21 -9.72
CA TRP A 294 -11.18 3.96 -10.34
C TRP A 294 -10.46 3.66 -11.64
N ARG A 295 -9.46 4.46 -11.98
CA ARG A 295 -8.65 4.27 -13.17
C ARG A 295 -7.96 2.91 -13.15
N GLN A 296 -7.87 2.30 -14.32
CA GLN A 296 -7.11 1.07 -14.48
C GLN A 296 -5.62 1.33 -14.18
N PRO A 297 -4.92 0.36 -13.56
CA PRO A 297 -3.49 0.45 -13.31
C PRO A 297 -2.72 0.74 -14.59
N PHE A 298 -1.75 1.63 -14.48
CA PHE A 298 -0.86 1.98 -15.58
C PHE A 298 0.58 1.81 -15.08
N PRO A 299 1.44 1.09 -15.82
CA PRO A 299 2.80 0.81 -15.36
C PRO A 299 3.62 2.11 -15.29
N GLY A 300 4.57 2.19 -14.35
CA GLY A 300 5.47 3.34 -14.24
C GLY A 300 6.21 3.69 -15.54
N PRO A 301 6.76 2.71 -16.29
CA PRO A 301 7.31 2.94 -17.63
C PRO A 301 6.31 3.34 -18.72
N GLY A 302 5.02 3.43 -18.39
CA GLY A 302 3.93 3.84 -19.26
C GLY A 302 3.86 3.07 -20.57
N LEU A 303 3.72 3.81 -21.67
CA LEU A 303 3.72 3.28 -23.04
C LEU A 303 5.08 2.73 -23.49
N GLY A 304 6.17 2.98 -22.76
CA GLY A 304 7.51 2.48 -23.14
C GLY A 304 7.63 0.94 -23.12
N VAL A 305 6.73 0.27 -22.41
CA VAL A 305 6.63 -1.20 -22.33
C VAL A 305 5.38 -1.76 -23.03
N ARG A 306 4.74 -0.94 -23.87
CA ARG A 306 3.65 -1.33 -24.78
C ARG A 306 4.17 -1.37 -26.21
#